data_AF-A0A2N5YW49-F1
#
_entry.id   AF-A0A2N5YW49-F1
#
_cell.length_a   1.000
_cell.length_b   1.000
_cell.length_c   1.000
_cell.angle_alpha   90.00
_cell.angle_beta   90.00
_cell.angle_gamma   90.00
#
_symmetry.space_group_name_H-M   'P 1'
#
loop_
_entity.id
_entity.type
_entity.pdbx_description
1 polymer ?
#
loop_
_entity_poly.entity_id
_entity_poly.type
_entity_poly.pdbx_seq_one_letter_code
_entity_poly.pdbx_strand_id
1 'polypeptide(L)'
;MPSVIFKKACYKKVFSLNLIEELSKEFNVSKTAVLLRFTDIDAGTYPLMIFFFRKGVLSSFKKSSDFPFKDVPFKTKIGQPPPKTSVIGEYYLNKETKFKEVMEVSVTDWFWRDSNIKLNEQCFYSDYDYDISILWPD
;
A
#
# COMPACT_ATOMS: atom_id res chain seq x y z
N MET A 1 17.73 5.04 -5.51
CA MET A 1 17.30 4.41 -6.77
C MET A 1 17.07 5.49 -7.83
N PRO A 2 17.94 5.63 -8.84
CA PRO A 2 17.78 6.67 -9.88
C PRO A 2 16.46 6.54 -10.65
N SER A 3 15.75 7.64 -10.89
CA SER A 3 14.37 7.64 -11.40
C SER A 3 14.24 7.02 -12.79
N VAL A 4 15.19 7.29 -13.70
CA VAL A 4 15.19 6.72 -15.06
C VAL A 4 15.33 5.20 -15.03
N ILE A 5 16.24 4.68 -14.21
CA ILE A 5 16.50 3.24 -14.09
C ILE A 5 15.32 2.56 -13.41
N PHE A 6 14.79 3.16 -12.34
CA PHE A 6 13.62 2.64 -11.63
C PHE A 6 12.39 2.54 -12.53
N LYS A 7 12.07 3.61 -13.28
CA LYS A 7 10.96 3.60 -14.26
C LYS A 7 11.13 2.51 -15.30
N LYS A 8 12.35 2.30 -15.80
CA LYS A 8 12.66 1.24 -16.76
C LYS A 8 12.45 -0.16 -16.15
N ALA A 9 12.84 -0.36 -14.90
CA ALA A 9 12.66 -1.63 -14.19
C ALA A 9 11.17 -1.95 -13.91
N CYS A 10 10.33 -0.93 -13.73
CA CYS A 10 8.87 -1.07 -13.58
C CYS A 10 8.12 -1.20 -14.91
N TYR A 11 8.74 -0.88 -16.05
CA TYR A 11 8.05 -0.79 -17.33
C TYR A 11 7.40 -2.13 -17.72
N LYS A 12 6.10 -2.08 -18.08
CA LYS A 12 5.25 -3.24 -18.44
C LYS A 12 5.08 -4.30 -17.33
N LYS A 13 5.45 -4.01 -16.09
CA LYS A 13 5.17 -4.89 -14.96
C LYS A 13 3.83 -4.52 -14.31
N VAL A 14 3.18 -5.49 -13.68
CA VAL A 14 1.97 -5.25 -12.86
C VAL A 14 2.41 -5.02 -11.42
N PHE A 15 1.81 -4.04 -10.76
CA PHE A 15 2.13 -3.76 -9.36
C PHE A 15 1.74 -4.95 -8.47
N SER A 16 2.67 -5.38 -7.62
CA SER A 16 2.47 -6.44 -6.64
C SER A 16 3.62 -6.43 -5.62
N LEU A 17 3.45 -7.08 -4.48
CA LEU A 17 4.56 -7.30 -3.55
C LEU A 17 5.71 -8.09 -4.20
N ASN A 18 5.43 -8.99 -5.14
CA ASN A 18 6.47 -9.70 -5.89
C ASN A 18 7.35 -8.74 -6.69
N LEU A 19 6.75 -7.75 -7.37
CA LEU A 19 7.49 -6.69 -8.05
C LEU A 19 8.40 -5.93 -7.06
N ILE A 20 7.91 -5.67 -5.85
CA ILE A 20 8.70 -5.00 -4.81
C ILE A 20 9.88 -5.86 -4.36
N GLU A 21 9.71 -7.17 -4.25
CA GLU A 21 10.80 -8.09 -3.93
C GLU A 21 11.85 -8.15 -5.05
N GLU A 22 11.42 -8.17 -6.32
CA GLU A 22 12.32 -8.12 -7.47
C GLU A 22 13.16 -6.85 -7.47
N LEU A 23 12.52 -5.69 -7.33
CA LEU A 23 13.19 -4.39 -7.31
C LEU A 23 14.10 -4.24 -6.08
N SER A 24 13.70 -4.79 -4.93
CA SER A 24 14.52 -4.79 -3.72
C SER A 24 15.84 -5.54 -3.94
N LYS A 25 15.79 -6.68 -4.65
CA LYS A 25 16.98 -7.44 -5.03
C LYS A 25 17.80 -6.74 -6.11
N GLU A 26 17.16 -6.22 -7.16
CA GLU A 26 17.83 -5.55 -8.28
C GLU A 26 18.62 -4.31 -7.83
N PHE A 27 18.04 -3.50 -6.94
CA PHE A 27 18.67 -2.28 -6.44
C PHE A 27 19.43 -2.45 -5.12
N ASN A 28 19.45 -3.66 -4.55
CA ASN A 28 20.07 -3.98 -3.25
C ASN A 28 19.62 -3.03 -2.11
N VAL A 29 18.31 -2.88 -1.96
CA VAL A 29 17.68 -2.02 -0.93
C VAL A 29 16.55 -2.76 -0.23
N SER A 30 16.04 -2.22 0.88
CA SER A 30 14.90 -2.83 1.57
C SER A 30 13.59 -2.72 0.77
N LYS A 31 12.66 -3.66 0.96
CA LYS A 31 11.31 -3.63 0.37
C LYS A 31 10.57 -2.32 0.71
N THR A 32 10.75 -1.82 1.92
CA THR A 32 10.19 -0.53 2.35
C THR A 32 10.80 0.64 1.58
N ALA A 33 12.11 0.63 1.29
CA ALA A 33 12.72 1.69 0.48
C ALA A 33 12.14 1.70 -0.95
N VAL A 34 11.89 0.52 -1.53
CA VAL A 34 11.21 0.38 -2.84
C VAL A 34 9.78 0.92 -2.76
N LEU A 35 9.02 0.56 -1.73
CA LEU A 35 7.66 1.09 -1.50
C LEU A 35 7.63 2.62 -1.43
N LEU A 36 8.52 3.20 -0.63
CA LEU A 36 8.62 4.65 -0.50
C LEU A 36 8.97 5.31 -1.84
N ARG A 37 9.84 4.65 -2.64
CA ARG A 37 10.21 5.15 -3.97
C ARG A 37 9.03 5.29 -4.91
N PHE A 38 8.04 4.40 -4.83
CA PHE A 38 6.82 4.53 -5.63
C PHE A 38 5.98 5.76 -5.27
N THR A 39 6.11 6.29 -4.05
CA THR A 39 5.41 7.50 -3.61
C THR A 39 6.14 8.80 -3.93
N ASP A 40 7.40 8.71 -4.39
CA ASP A 40 8.19 9.88 -4.75
C ASP A 40 7.67 10.50 -6.06
N ILE A 41 7.64 11.83 -6.09
CA ILE A 41 7.08 12.62 -7.19
C ILE A 41 7.79 12.39 -8.53
N ASP A 42 9.08 12.04 -8.49
CA ASP A 42 9.93 11.84 -9.66
C ASP A 42 9.87 10.41 -10.21
N ALA A 43 9.37 9.45 -9.43
CA ALA A 43 9.21 8.05 -9.83
C ALA A 43 7.95 7.83 -10.67
N GLY A 44 6.79 8.33 -10.25
CA GLY A 44 5.56 8.45 -11.06
C GLY A 44 5.17 7.21 -11.88
N THR A 45 5.27 6.00 -11.32
CA THR A 45 4.98 4.76 -12.06
C THR A 45 3.58 4.20 -11.81
N TYR A 46 3.12 4.19 -10.56
CA TYR A 46 1.79 3.68 -10.19
C TYR A 46 1.15 4.61 -9.15
N PRO A 47 -0.17 4.87 -9.26
CA PRO A 47 -0.91 5.56 -8.21
C PRO A 47 -1.04 4.68 -6.97
N LEU A 48 -0.30 4.99 -5.91
CA LEU A 48 -0.28 4.21 -4.67
C LEU A 48 -0.66 5.03 -3.44
N MET A 49 -1.31 4.37 -2.49
CA MET A 49 -1.40 4.84 -1.10
C MET A 49 -0.94 3.73 -0.16
N ILE A 50 -0.06 4.07 0.78
CA ILE A 50 0.62 3.13 1.67
C ILE A 50 0.30 3.53 3.11
N PHE A 51 -0.20 2.59 3.90
CA PHE A 51 -0.47 2.75 5.32
C PHE A 51 0.49 1.89 6.13
N PHE A 52 1.15 2.50 7.10
CA PHE A 52 2.10 1.84 7.98
C PHE A 52 1.47 1.68 9.36
N PHE A 53 1.25 0.44 9.77
CA PHE A 53 0.71 0.08 11.08
C PHE A 53 1.83 -0.38 11.99
N ARG A 54 1.81 0.10 13.24
CA ARG A 54 2.74 -0.34 14.28
C ARG A 54 1.93 -0.72 15.51
N LYS A 55 2.11 -1.94 16.01
CA LYS A 55 1.33 -2.48 17.14
C LYS A 55 -0.20 -2.35 16.93
N GLY A 56 -0.66 -2.60 15.71
CA GLY A 56 -2.10 -2.58 15.39
C GLY A 56 -2.73 -1.20 15.16
N VAL A 57 -1.95 -0.12 15.24
CA VAL A 57 -2.45 1.25 14.99
C VAL A 57 -1.71 1.92 13.85
N LEU A 58 -2.41 2.81 13.14
CA LEU A 58 -1.81 3.57 12.04
C LEU A 58 -0.74 4.50 12.60
N SER A 59 0.51 4.28 12.20
CA SER A 59 1.65 5.10 12.59
C SER A 59 1.86 6.27 11.64
N SER A 60 1.77 5.99 10.34
CA SER A 60 1.99 6.96 9.27
C SER A 60 1.39 6.44 7.97
N PHE A 61 1.26 7.31 6.98
CA PHE A 61 0.83 6.95 5.64
C PHE A 61 1.58 7.79 4.62
N LYS A 62 1.69 7.28 3.40
CA LYS A 62 2.18 8.02 2.22
C LYS A 62 1.28 7.78 1.04
N LYS A 63 1.25 8.72 0.12
CA LYS A 63 0.47 8.66 -1.11
C LYS A 63 1.29 9.24 -2.25
N SER A 64 1.18 8.65 -3.43
CA SER A 64 1.70 9.25 -4.65
C SER A 64 0.83 10.44 -5.07
N SER A 65 1.39 11.35 -5.86
CA SER A 65 0.70 12.58 -6.30
C SER A 65 -0.46 12.33 -7.27
N ASP A 66 -0.46 11.18 -7.93
CA ASP A 66 -1.42 10.71 -8.93
C ASP A 66 -2.50 9.77 -8.34
N PHE A 67 -2.46 9.48 -7.04
CA PHE A 67 -3.48 8.63 -6.41
C PHE A 67 -4.88 9.29 -6.46
N PRO A 68 -5.92 8.63 -7.00
CA PRO A 68 -7.21 9.25 -7.33
C PRO A 68 -7.99 9.75 -6.11
N PHE A 69 -7.78 9.14 -4.93
CA PHE A 69 -8.45 9.51 -3.69
C PHE A 69 -7.55 10.28 -2.72
N LYS A 70 -6.45 10.87 -3.22
CA LYS A 70 -5.45 11.53 -2.37
C LYS A 70 -6.02 12.62 -1.47
N ASP A 71 -7.05 13.35 -1.91
CA ASP A 71 -7.65 14.47 -1.17
C ASP A 71 -8.96 14.09 -0.47
N VAL A 72 -9.29 12.79 -0.46
CA VAL A 72 -10.49 12.26 0.19
C VAL A 72 -10.16 11.84 1.62
N PRO A 73 -10.96 12.22 2.63
CA PRO A 73 -10.80 11.72 3.99
C PRO A 73 -10.93 10.19 4.05
N PHE A 74 -9.98 9.53 4.70
CA PHE A 74 -10.02 8.10 4.96
C PHE A 74 -10.58 7.78 6.37
N LYS A 75 -11.01 6.53 6.57
CA LYS A 75 -11.78 6.06 7.74
C LYS A 75 -10.95 5.80 9.01
N THR A 76 -9.63 5.88 8.92
CA THR A 76 -8.70 5.72 10.06
C THR A 76 -7.87 7.00 10.25
N LYS A 77 -7.22 7.15 11.40
CA LYS A 77 -6.33 8.28 11.74
C LYS A 77 -5.07 7.75 12.40
N ILE A 78 -4.03 8.57 12.44
CA ILE A 78 -2.80 8.23 13.18
C ILE A 78 -3.17 7.92 14.63
N GLY A 79 -2.69 6.79 15.15
CA GLY A 79 -3.01 6.24 16.47
C GLY A 79 -4.30 5.42 16.55
N GLN A 80 -5.04 5.24 15.44
CA GLN A 80 -6.25 4.43 15.39
C GLN A 80 -6.03 3.11 14.64
N PRO A 81 -6.81 2.06 14.92
CA PRO A 81 -6.77 0.82 14.15
C PRO A 81 -7.22 1.04 12.69
N PRO A 82 -6.89 0.12 11.77
CA PRO A 82 -7.41 0.15 10.41
C PRO A 82 -8.93 0.00 10.35
N PRO A 83 -9.57 0.41 9.23
CA PRO A 83 -10.99 0.15 9.01
C PRO A 83 -11.29 -1.34 9.06
N LYS A 84 -12.32 -1.76 9.80
CA LYS A 84 -12.62 -3.20 9.99
C LYS A 84 -12.98 -3.96 8.72
N THR A 85 -13.42 -3.25 7.68
CA THR A 85 -13.78 -3.82 6.37
C THR A 85 -12.61 -3.83 5.38
N SER A 86 -11.44 -3.30 5.77
CA SER A 86 -10.20 -3.46 5.00
C SER A 86 -9.57 -4.82 5.26
N VAL A 87 -8.75 -5.29 4.33
CA VAL A 87 -8.06 -6.61 4.45
C VAL A 87 -7.16 -6.63 5.68
N ILE A 88 -6.40 -5.56 5.91
CA ILE A 88 -5.57 -5.45 7.12
C ILE A 88 -6.41 -5.31 8.41
N GLY A 89 -7.60 -4.71 8.30
CA GLY A 89 -8.57 -4.62 9.40
C GLY A 89 -9.11 -5.98 9.82
N GLU A 90 -9.49 -6.80 8.84
CA GLU A 90 -9.92 -8.17 9.08
C GLU A 90 -8.82 -9.02 9.72
N TYR A 91 -7.56 -8.84 9.28
CA TYR A 91 -6.41 -9.49 9.91
C TYR A 91 -6.31 -9.16 11.41
N TYR A 92 -6.37 -7.88 11.79
CA TYR A 92 -6.27 -7.50 13.20
C TYR A 92 -7.49 -7.93 14.03
N LEU A 93 -8.68 -8.00 13.41
CA LEU A 93 -9.91 -8.44 14.09
C LEU A 93 -9.91 -9.95 14.35
N ASN A 94 -9.57 -10.74 13.34
CA ASN A 94 -9.75 -12.19 13.36
C ASN A 94 -8.47 -12.96 13.72
N LYS A 95 -7.29 -12.31 13.76
CA LYS A 95 -5.98 -12.85 14.16
C LYS A 95 -5.49 -14.13 13.46
N GLU A 96 -6.22 -14.69 12.50
CA GLU A 96 -5.99 -16.06 12.05
C GLU A 96 -5.51 -16.19 10.58
N THR A 97 -5.63 -15.14 9.75
CA THR A 97 -5.25 -15.23 8.33
C THR A 97 -4.43 -14.04 7.85
N LYS A 98 -3.14 -14.25 7.56
CA LYS A 98 -2.29 -13.28 6.86
C LYS A 98 -2.63 -13.33 5.36
N PHE A 99 -3.34 -12.34 4.84
CA PHE A 99 -3.67 -12.24 3.42
C PHE A 99 -2.50 -11.66 2.62
N LYS A 100 -1.73 -12.55 1.97
CA LYS A 100 -0.56 -12.15 1.16
C LYS A 100 -0.91 -11.85 -0.30
N GLU A 101 -2.08 -12.29 -0.75
CA GLU A 101 -2.55 -12.10 -2.12
C GLU A 101 -3.10 -10.69 -2.31
N VAL A 102 -3.24 -10.29 -3.58
CA VAL A 102 -3.93 -9.04 -3.92
C VAL A 102 -5.42 -9.28 -3.76
N MET A 103 -6.06 -8.43 -2.97
CA MET A 103 -7.49 -8.50 -2.70
C MET A 103 -8.17 -7.27 -3.26
N GLU A 104 -9.29 -7.46 -3.95
CA GLU A 104 -10.12 -6.35 -4.41
C GLU A 104 -10.95 -5.80 -3.23
N VAL A 105 -10.95 -4.48 -3.05
CA VAL A 105 -11.71 -3.77 -2.01
C VAL A 105 -12.48 -2.59 -2.61
N SER A 106 -13.57 -2.22 -1.96
CA SER A 106 -14.33 -1.02 -2.33
C SER A 106 -13.61 0.23 -1.87
N VAL A 107 -13.78 1.34 -2.59
CA VAL A 107 -13.33 2.66 -2.14
C VAL A 107 -13.95 3.02 -0.79
N THR A 108 -15.19 2.59 -0.54
CA THR A 108 -15.88 2.84 0.72
C THR A 108 -15.27 2.07 1.89
N ASP A 109 -14.44 1.05 1.69
CA ASP A 109 -13.77 0.35 2.81
C ASP A 109 -12.73 1.23 3.48
N TRP A 110 -12.06 2.09 2.70
CA TRP A 110 -11.01 2.97 3.18
C TRP A 110 -11.40 4.43 3.27
N PHE A 111 -12.28 4.91 2.40
CA PHE A 111 -12.56 6.34 2.21
C PHE A 111 -14.02 6.70 2.48
N TRP A 112 -14.26 7.93 2.92
CA TRP A 112 -15.61 8.51 3.06
C TRP A 112 -16.16 9.00 1.73
N ARG A 113 -16.02 8.19 0.68
CA ARG A 113 -16.49 8.49 -0.67
C ARG A 113 -16.95 7.21 -1.33
N ASP A 114 -18.05 7.31 -2.06
CA ASP A 114 -18.50 6.26 -2.95
C ASP A 114 -17.94 6.46 -4.35
N SER A 115 -17.62 5.35 -5.02
CA SER A 115 -17.02 5.32 -6.34
C SER A 115 -17.14 3.93 -6.96
N ASN A 116 -17.39 3.87 -8.26
CA ASN A 116 -17.38 2.62 -9.03
C ASN A 116 -15.96 2.11 -9.32
N ILE A 117 -14.93 2.89 -8.98
CA ILE A 117 -13.52 2.46 -9.07
C ILE A 117 -13.27 1.39 -8.00
N LYS A 118 -12.63 0.30 -8.40
CA LYS A 118 -12.16 -0.74 -7.48
C LYS A 118 -10.73 -0.44 -7.06
N LEU A 119 -10.42 -0.74 -5.81
CA LEU A 119 -9.06 -0.68 -5.30
C LEU A 119 -8.54 -2.09 -5.11
N ASN A 120 -7.26 -2.27 -5.34
CA ASN A 120 -6.51 -3.44 -4.97
C ASN A 120 -5.80 -3.14 -3.64
N GLU A 121 -5.96 -4.03 -2.66
CA GLU A 121 -5.26 -4.02 -1.38
C GLU A 121 -4.31 -5.22 -1.30
N GLN A 122 -3.05 -4.98 -0.91
CA GLN A 122 -2.13 -6.06 -0.57
C GLN A 122 -1.35 -5.72 0.69
N CYS A 123 -1.28 -6.70 1.61
CA CYS A 123 -0.70 -6.53 2.93
C CYS A 123 0.67 -7.19 3.05
N PHE A 124 1.61 -6.48 3.67
CA PHE A 124 2.89 -7.01 4.11
C PHE A 124 2.89 -7.08 5.63
N TYR A 125 3.03 -8.29 6.17
CA TYR A 125 3.06 -8.53 7.61
C TYR A 125 4.48 -8.79 8.10
N SER A 126 4.91 -8.10 9.15
CA SER A 126 6.21 -8.34 9.78
C SER A 126 6.05 -9.01 11.13
N ASP A 127 7.05 -9.78 11.55
CA ASP A 127 7.08 -10.39 12.88
C ASP A 127 7.47 -9.39 13.99
N TYR A 128 7.71 -8.12 13.63
CA TYR A 128 8.12 -7.04 14.54
C TYR A 128 7.01 -6.02 14.84
N ASP A 129 5.74 -6.47 14.89
CA ASP A 129 4.56 -5.60 15.07
C ASP A 129 4.49 -4.43 14.09
N TYR A 130 4.91 -4.66 12.85
CA TYR A 130 4.98 -3.65 11.80
C TYR A 130 4.36 -4.19 10.51
N ASP A 131 3.16 -3.70 10.20
CA ASP A 131 2.39 -4.18 9.06
C ASP A 131 2.12 -3.05 8.08
N ILE A 132 2.08 -3.36 6.81
CA ILE A 132 1.87 -2.38 5.73
C ILE A 132 0.66 -2.83 4.94
N SER A 133 -0.29 -1.92 4.72
CA SER A 133 -1.33 -2.07 3.71
C SER A 133 -1.06 -1.11 2.56
N ILE A 134 -1.14 -1.62 1.33
CA ILE A 134 -0.87 -0.86 0.11
C ILE A 134 -2.14 -0.90 -0.74
N LEU A 135 -2.59 0.27 -1.18
CA LEU A 135 -3.75 0.47 -2.06
C LEU A 135 -3.33 1.04 -3.41
N TRP A 136 -3.93 0.54 -4.47
CA TRP A 136 -3.84 1.11 -5.81
C TRP A 136 -5.15 0.88 -6.58
N PRO A 137 -5.55 1.77 -7.50
CA PRO A 137 -6.68 1.51 -8.38
C PRO A 137 -6.39 0.33 -9.32
N ASP A 138 -7.43 -0.44 -9.62
CA ASP A 138 -7.42 -1.44 -10.70
C ASP A 138 -7.32 -0.78 -12.09
#